data_AF-A0A834FR97-F1
#
_entry.id   AF-A0A834FR97-F1
#
_cell.length_a   1.000
_cell.length_b   1.000
_cell.length_c   1.000
_cell.angle_alpha   90.00
_cell.angle_beta   90.00
_cell.angle_gamma   90.00
#
_symmetry.space_group_name_H-M   'P 1'
#
loop_
_entity.id
_entity.type
_entity.pdbx_description
1 polymer ?
#
loop_
_entity_poly.entity_id
_entity_poly.type
_entity_poly.pdbx_seq_one_letter_code
_entity_poly.pdbx_strand_id
1 'polypeptide(L)'
;MEVEKASQPTLGQWSTAHFDSSQQQQKFLRLMGGLKKGVKTSGASSGPANMAMGQEEQRQLQQGLLGEFERAQLRRMDFNNRGVGLGFTPASNKKFSIDINTCRSVRFDD
;
A
#
# COMPACT_ATOMS: atom_id res chain seq x y z
N MET A 1 -7.28 45.18 -4.29
CA MET A 1 -5.96 44.55 -4.48
C MET A 1 -6.19 43.06 -4.50
N GLU A 2 -6.04 42.47 -5.68
CA GLU A 2 -6.23 41.04 -5.93
C GLU A 2 -5.34 40.21 -4.99
N VAL A 3 -5.92 39.17 -4.40
CA VAL A 3 -5.16 38.16 -3.66
C VAL A 3 -4.42 37.36 -4.72
N GLU A 4 -3.14 37.64 -4.90
CA GLU A 4 -2.26 36.83 -5.74
C GLU A 4 -2.37 35.37 -5.32
N LYS A 5 -3.01 34.58 -6.18
CA LYS A 5 -3.02 33.13 -6.11
C LYS A 5 -1.59 32.67 -6.37
N ALA A 6 -0.80 32.59 -5.29
CA ALA A 6 0.53 32.02 -5.32
C ALA A 6 0.46 30.66 -6.01
N SER A 7 1.05 30.59 -7.20
CA SER A 7 1.15 29.37 -8.00
C SER A 7 1.70 28.28 -7.11
N GLN A 8 0.90 27.25 -6.84
CA GLN A 8 1.34 26.13 -6.03
C GLN A 8 2.56 25.52 -6.74
N PRO A 9 3.72 25.42 -6.07
CA PRO A 9 4.89 24.81 -6.69
C PRO A 9 4.50 23.39 -7.10
N THR A 10 4.77 23.02 -8.34
CA THR A 10 4.54 21.67 -8.86
C THR A 10 5.53 20.71 -8.18
N LEU A 11 5.20 20.28 -6.97
CA LEU A 11 6.04 19.51 -6.05
C LEU A 11 6.17 18.02 -6.44
N GLY A 12 6.11 17.72 -7.74
CA GLY A 12 6.22 16.38 -8.31
C GLY A 12 5.37 15.33 -7.58
N GLN A 13 5.96 14.14 -7.42
CA GLN A 13 5.40 12.96 -6.73
C GLN A 13 4.82 13.25 -5.34
N TRP A 14 5.36 14.23 -4.63
CA TRP A 14 5.02 14.51 -3.22
C TRP A 14 3.91 15.55 -3.05
N SER A 15 3.42 16.14 -4.15
CA SER A 15 2.38 17.17 -4.11
C SER A 15 1.07 16.70 -3.47
N THR A 16 0.77 15.41 -3.56
CA THR A 16 -0.49 14.79 -3.08
C THR A 16 -0.42 14.32 -1.63
N ALA A 17 0.78 14.28 -1.04
CA ALA A 17 0.95 13.81 0.34
C ALA A 17 0.25 14.75 1.32
N HIS A 18 -0.60 14.18 2.19
CA HIS A 18 -1.36 14.93 3.19
C HIS A 18 -0.60 15.06 4.51
N PHE A 19 -0.61 16.26 5.10
CA PHE A 19 -0.01 16.57 6.40
C PHE A 19 -0.93 17.48 7.21
N ASP A 20 -0.92 17.32 8.53
CA ASP A 20 -1.78 18.09 9.43
C ASP A 20 -1.24 19.51 9.70
N SER A 21 0.04 19.75 9.40
CA SER A 21 0.70 21.05 9.56
C SER A 21 1.50 21.44 8.31
N SER A 22 1.36 22.70 7.89
CA SER A 22 2.16 23.28 6.80
C SER A 22 3.67 23.24 7.10
N GLN A 23 4.07 23.36 8.37
CA GLN A 23 5.48 23.23 8.76
C GLN A 23 6.01 21.81 8.51
N GLN A 24 5.19 20.79 8.80
CA GLN A 24 5.54 19.39 8.57
C GLN A 24 5.65 19.09 7.08
N GLN A 25 4.71 19.60 6.29
CA GLN A 25 4.74 19.48 4.83
C GLN A 25 6.02 20.12 4.26
N GLN A 26 6.36 21.34 4.66
CA GLN A 26 7.57 22.01 4.20
C GLN A 26 8.85 21.26 4.60
N LYS A 27 8.91 20.74 5.82
CA LYS A 27 10.03 19.92 6.31
C LYS A 27 10.14 18.61 5.52
N PHE A 28 9.02 17.94 5.27
CA PHE A 28 8.94 16.73 4.46
C PHE A 28 9.45 16.98 3.04
N LEU A 29 8.94 18.03 2.38
CA LEU A 29 9.36 18.36 1.02
C LEU A 29 10.84 18.74 0.93
N ARG A 30 11.38 19.40 1.97
CA ARG A 30 12.82 19.66 2.08
C ARG A 30 13.62 18.37 2.22
N LEU A 31 13.15 17.41 3.02
CA LEU A 31 13.80 16.12 3.24
C LEU A 31 13.76 15.23 2.00
N MET A 32 12.60 15.14 1.35
CA MET A 32 12.36 14.31 0.17
C MET A 32 12.91 14.92 -1.13
N GLY A 33 13.64 16.04 -1.03
CA GLY A 33 14.24 16.71 -2.19
C GLY A 33 13.21 17.36 -3.13
N GLY A 34 11.94 17.50 -2.71
CA GLY A 34 10.89 18.18 -3.45
C GLY A 34 11.00 19.71 -3.40
N LEU A 35 11.65 20.26 -2.37
CA LEU A 35 11.89 21.70 -2.22
C LEU A 35 13.37 22.04 -2.48
N LYS A 36 13.82 21.96 -3.73
CA LYS A 36 15.14 22.51 -4.14
C LYS A 36 14.97 24.00 -4.47
N LYS A 37 15.57 24.89 -3.67
CA LYS A 37 15.71 26.33 -4.04
C LYS A 37 16.58 26.41 -5.30
N GLY A 38 15.98 26.63 -6.47
CA GLY A 38 16.69 26.97 -7.70
C GLY A 38 16.82 25.87 -8.77
N VAL A 39 16.28 24.66 -8.54
CA VAL A 39 16.26 23.64 -9.61
C VAL A 39 14.89 23.67 -10.28
N LYS A 40 14.84 24.18 -11.51
CA LYS A 40 13.70 23.92 -12.41
C LYS A 40 13.67 22.40 -12.58
N THR A 41 12.66 21.75 -12.02
CA THR A 41 12.40 20.34 -12.27
C THR A 41 11.91 20.20 -13.72
N SER A 42 12.84 20.28 -14.67
CA SER A 42 12.60 19.83 -16.03
C SER A 42 12.44 18.30 -15.94
N GLY A 43 11.25 17.79 -16.25
CA GLY A 43 11.03 16.36 -16.40
C GLY A 43 10.35 15.62 -15.24
N ALA A 44 9.55 16.27 -14.40
CA ALA A 44 8.53 15.52 -13.65
C ALA A 44 7.44 15.13 -14.66
N SER A 45 7.47 13.88 -15.14
CA SER A 45 6.41 13.32 -15.97
C SER A 45 5.07 13.59 -15.28
N SER A 46 4.19 14.35 -15.94
CA SER A 46 2.83 14.68 -15.49
C SER A 46 1.88 13.46 -15.56
N GLY A 47 2.40 12.26 -15.27
CA GLY A 47 1.66 11.01 -15.29
C GLY A 47 1.27 10.58 -13.87
N PRO A 48 0.07 10.01 -13.67
CA PRO A 48 -0.45 9.58 -12.37
C PRO A 48 0.36 8.42 -11.73
N ALA A 49 1.29 7.81 -12.46
CA ALA A 49 1.96 6.58 -12.08
C ALA A 49 2.95 6.71 -10.89
N ASN A 50 3.30 7.93 -10.48
CA ASN A 50 4.28 8.17 -9.42
C ASN A 50 3.81 9.27 -8.46
N MET A 51 2.54 9.28 -8.04
CA MET A 51 2.03 10.21 -7.02
C MET A 51 2.01 9.54 -5.66
N ALA A 52 2.33 10.30 -4.61
CA ALA A 52 2.12 9.85 -3.25
C ALA A 52 0.61 9.69 -2.99
N MET A 53 0.24 8.71 -2.15
CA MET A 53 -1.15 8.46 -1.82
C MET A 53 -1.78 9.69 -1.15
N GLY A 54 -2.96 10.10 -1.63
CA GLY A 54 -3.71 11.21 -1.05
C GLY A 54 -4.38 10.85 0.27
N GLN A 55 -4.93 11.85 0.97
CA GLN A 55 -5.63 11.62 2.24
C GLN A 55 -6.78 10.63 2.13
N GLU A 56 -7.59 10.75 1.07
CA GLU A 56 -8.77 9.93 0.87
C GLU A 56 -8.40 8.47 0.54
N GLU A 57 -7.45 8.28 -0.36
CA GLU A 57 -6.88 6.97 -0.69
C GLU A 57 -6.23 6.32 0.54
N GLN A 58 -5.53 7.11 1.37
CA GLN A 58 -4.96 6.64 2.62
C GLN A 58 -6.05 6.15 3.58
N ARG A 59 -7.15 6.90 3.74
CA ARG A 59 -8.26 6.48 4.59
C ARG A 59 -8.91 5.20 4.08
N GLN A 60 -9.12 5.08 2.77
CA GLN A 60 -9.69 3.87 2.16
C GLN A 60 -8.79 2.66 2.39
N LEU A 61 -7.47 2.81 2.20
CA LEU A 61 -6.51 1.76 2.49
C LEU A 61 -6.56 1.37 3.98
N GLN A 62 -6.57 2.34 4.89
CA GLN A 62 -6.66 2.08 6.33
C GLN A 62 -7.94 1.31 6.70
N GLN A 63 -9.09 1.68 6.12
CA GLN A 63 -10.34 0.96 6.31
C GLN A 63 -10.25 -0.49 5.81
N GLY A 64 -9.65 -0.70 4.63
CA GLY A 64 -9.41 -2.04 4.09
C GLY A 64 -8.51 -2.90 4.98
N LEU A 65 -7.43 -2.31 5.50
CA LEU A 65 -6.50 -3.00 6.41
C LEU A 65 -7.17 -3.40 7.73
N LEU A 66 -8.04 -2.55 8.28
CA LEU A 66 -8.83 -2.88 9.48
C LEU A 66 -9.76 -4.07 9.21
N GLY A 67 -10.47 -4.08 8.08
CA GLY A 67 -11.33 -5.20 7.70
C GLY A 67 -10.56 -6.51 7.52
N GLU A 68 -9.37 -6.47 6.90
CA GLU A 68 -8.52 -7.66 6.75
C GLU A 68 -7.95 -8.13 8.09
N PHE A 69 -7.61 -7.21 8.99
CA PHE A 69 -7.20 -7.56 10.35
C PHE A 69 -8.31 -8.31 11.10
N GLU A 70 -9.54 -7.79 11.08
CA GLU A 70 -10.69 -8.44 11.70
C GLU A 70 -10.96 -9.81 11.09
N ARG A 71 -10.91 -9.92 9.75
CA ARG A 71 -11.04 -11.19 9.04
C ARG A 71 -9.97 -12.20 9.46
N ALA A 72 -8.73 -11.76 9.60
CA ALA A 72 -7.64 -12.60 10.08
C ALA A 72 -7.85 -13.05 11.54
N GLN A 73 -8.32 -12.15 12.41
CA GLN A 73 -8.63 -12.50 13.81
C GLN A 73 -9.76 -13.52 13.90
N LEU A 74 -10.86 -13.34 13.17
CA LEU A 74 -11.98 -14.29 13.14
C LEU A 74 -11.51 -15.69 12.69
N ARG A 75 -10.64 -15.77 11.68
CA ARG A 75 -10.05 -17.05 11.25
C ARG A 75 -9.14 -17.66 12.30
N ARG A 76 -8.37 -16.86 13.05
CA ARG A 76 -7.55 -17.36 14.16
C ARG A 76 -8.40 -17.97 15.27
N MET A 77 -9.59 -17.40 15.50
CA MET A 77 -10.54 -17.87 16.52
C MET A 77 -11.44 -19.02 16.02
N ASP A 78 -11.49 -19.27 14.71
CA ASP A 78 -12.18 -20.42 14.12
C ASP A 78 -11.32 -21.69 14.28
N PHE A 79 -11.38 -22.29 15.47
CA PHE A 79 -10.62 -23.50 15.82
C PHE A 79 -11.00 -24.73 14.97
N ASN A 80 -12.16 -24.72 14.31
CA ASN A 80 -12.57 -25.81 13.41
C ASN A 80 -11.74 -25.82 12.11
N ASN A 81 -11.22 -24.66 11.70
CA ASN A 81 -10.40 -24.49 10.51
C ASN A 81 -8.90 -24.31 10.84
N ARG A 82 -8.47 -24.77 12.02
CA ARG A 82 -7.06 -24.67 12.43
C ARG A 82 -6.17 -25.50 11.50
N GLY A 83 -5.27 -24.83 10.78
CA GLY A 83 -4.30 -25.49 9.88
C GLY A 83 -4.69 -25.53 8.40
N VAL A 84 -5.84 -25.00 8.00
CA VAL A 84 -6.28 -25.02 6.59
C VAL A 84 -5.48 -24.07 5.68
N GLY A 85 -4.62 -23.19 6.22
CA GLY A 85 -3.82 -22.25 5.44
C GLY A 85 -4.62 -21.05 4.94
N LEU A 86 -3.92 -19.97 4.57
CA LEU A 86 -4.57 -18.75 4.10
C LEU A 86 -5.19 -18.98 2.70
N GLY A 87 -6.51 -18.83 2.58
CA GLY A 87 -7.21 -18.88 1.28
C GLY A 87 -7.72 -20.25 0.84
N PHE A 88 -7.64 -21.28 1.70
CA PHE A 88 -8.17 -22.61 1.39
C PHE A 88 -9.43 -22.89 2.23
N THR A 89 -10.55 -23.09 1.55
CA THR A 89 -11.79 -23.58 2.16
C THR A 89 -12.09 -24.95 1.55
N PRO A 90 -11.98 -26.06 2.30
CA PRO A 90 -12.28 -27.37 1.76
C PRO A 90 -13.77 -27.44 1.40
N ALA A 91 -14.08 -28.02 0.24
CA ALA A 91 -15.47 -28.36 -0.08
C ALA A 91 -15.98 -29.39 0.95
N SER A 92 -17.19 -29.20 1.47
CA SER A 92 -17.75 -29.99 2.58
C SER A 92 -17.79 -31.50 2.34
N ASN A 93 -17.69 -31.93 1.09
CA ASN A 93 -17.74 -33.33 0.66
C ASN A 93 -16.37 -33.92 0.28
N LYS A 94 -15.26 -33.17 0.37
CA LYS A 94 -13.92 -33.64 -0.03
C LYS A 94 -12.94 -33.55 1.13
N LYS A 95 -12.65 -34.70 1.75
CA LYS A 95 -11.56 -34.82 2.73
C LYS A 95 -10.23 -34.82 1.98
N PHE A 96 -9.46 -33.73 2.07
CA PHE A 96 -8.10 -33.69 1.52
C PHE A 96 -7.12 -34.20 2.58
N SER A 97 -6.26 -35.15 2.19
CA SER A 97 -5.16 -35.64 3.01
C SER A 97 -3.86 -35.47 2.24
N ILE A 98 -2.88 -34.81 2.86
CA ILE A 98 -1.52 -34.76 2.33
C ILE A 98 -0.79 -35.98 2.90
N ASP A 99 -0.46 -36.93 2.03
CA ASP A 99 0.48 -37.98 2.43
C ASP A 99 1.89 -37.39 2.48
N ILE A 100 2.43 -37.30 3.69
CA ILE A 100 3.78 -36.77 3.96
C ILE A 100 4.89 -37.59 3.31
N ASN A 101 4.61 -38.84 2.94
CA ASN A 101 5.58 -39.73 2.30
C ASN A 101 5.53 -39.65 0.76
N THR A 102 4.47 -39.08 0.20
CA THR A 102 4.32 -38.93 -1.25
C THR A 102 5.00 -37.63 -1.70
N CYS A 103 6.16 -37.75 -2.36
CA CYS A 103 6.85 -36.63 -3.00
C CYS A 103 6.74 -36.75 -4.53
N ARG A 104 6.18 -35.73 -5.19
CA ARG A 104 6.06 -35.63 -6.67
C ARG A 104 6.94 -34.52 -7.25
N SER A 105 8.07 -34.21 -6.61
CA SER A 105 9.01 -33.23 -7.16
C SER A 105 9.76 -33.83 -8.35
N VAL A 106 9.87 -33.05 -9.43
CA VAL A 106 10.74 -33.37 -10.56
C VAL A 106 12.10 -32.77 -10.26
N ARG A 107 13.16 -33.57 -10.32
CA ARG A 107 14.53 -33.06 -10.25
C ARG A 107 14.95 -32.61 -11.64
N PHE A 108 15.58 -31.44 -11.70
CA PHE A 108 16.27 -30.99 -12.89
C PHE A 108 17.73 -31.40 -12.72
N ASP A 109 18.23 -32.26 -13.61
CA ASP A 109 19.67 -32.47 -13.78
C ASP A 109 20.19 -31.41 -14.77
N ASP A 110 21.40 -30.89 -14.49
CA ASP A 110 22.08 -29.85 -15.30
C ASP A 110 22.52 -30.35 -16.68
#